data_AF-A0A4Q9LWX3-F1
#
_entry.id   AF-A0A4Q9LWX3-F1
#
_cell.length_a   1.000
_cell.length_b   1.000
_cell.length_c   1.000
_cell.angle_alpha   90.00
_cell.angle_beta   90.00
_cell.angle_gamma   90.00
#
_symmetry.space_group_name_H-M   'P 1'
#
loop_
_entity.id
_entity.type
_entity.pdbx_description
1 polymer ?
#
loop_
_entity_poly.entity_id
_entity_poly.type
_entity_poly.pdbx_seq_one_letter_code
_entity_poly.pdbx_strand_id
1 'polypeptide(L)'
;MGKTIGVISSETKNIENEIPGEPDTIRKKKIWTKNVMFPETAKKISDSIMNFGKECLDILLLANWKGFSGGTTDMLNYVLDFGSNIIRILSKLKSKILVYLPPNAELRGGTWVIFDKKLNANIRICAHPKTEVGILEPDGLSAIKFKEEERIKVLERSGMEINVENLNKLGHLFCKLHDSTERLIQNNIIDEFVSVDMLRKYLIENVLK
;
A
#
# COMPACT_ATOMS: atom_id res chain seq x y z
N MET A 1 -12.28 25.32 -13.84
CA MET A 1 -13.02 25.18 -12.57
C MET A 1 -12.10 24.51 -11.56
N GLY A 2 -11.81 25.15 -10.43
CA GLY A 2 -11.09 24.51 -9.33
C GLY A 2 -12.09 23.84 -8.39
N LYS A 3 -11.89 22.55 -8.10
CA LYS A 3 -12.63 21.82 -7.07
C LYS A 3 -11.64 21.46 -5.96
N THR A 4 -12.01 21.71 -4.71
CA THR A 4 -11.20 21.36 -3.55
C THR A 4 -11.37 19.88 -3.25
N ILE A 5 -10.26 19.18 -3.00
CA ILE A 5 -10.25 17.77 -2.61
C ILE A 5 -9.28 17.54 -1.47
N GLY A 6 -9.55 16.53 -0.64
CA GLY A 6 -8.61 16.01 0.33
C GLY A 6 -7.57 15.12 -0.36
N VAL A 7 -6.29 15.28 -0.02
CA VAL A 7 -5.20 14.46 -0.59
C VAL A 7 -4.40 13.82 0.53
N ILE A 8 -4.19 12.50 0.44
CA ILE A 8 -3.28 11.75 1.32
C ILE A 8 -2.26 11.06 0.44
N SER A 9 -0.99 11.14 0.81
CA SER A 9 0.11 10.44 0.14
C SER A 9 1.00 9.76 1.15
N SER A 10 1.61 8.64 0.76
CA SER A 10 2.68 8.04 1.53
C SER A 10 4.00 8.82 1.36
N GLU A 11 4.87 8.71 2.36
CA GLU A 11 6.25 9.19 2.28
C GLU A 11 7.15 8.07 1.73
N THR A 12 8.04 8.44 0.81
CA THR A 12 8.93 7.52 0.09
C THR A 12 10.35 7.50 0.65
N LYS A 13 10.66 8.39 1.60
CA LYS A 13 11.94 8.45 2.31
C LYS A 13 11.78 7.93 3.75
N ASN A 14 12.87 7.41 4.30
CA ASN A 14 12.92 7.14 5.73
C ASN A 14 12.97 8.49 6.47
N ILE A 15 12.17 8.62 7.51
CA ILE A 15 12.15 9.81 8.36
C ILE A 15 12.77 9.43 9.71
N GLU A 16 13.74 10.22 10.17
CA GLU A 16 14.21 10.15 11.54
C GLU A 16 13.36 11.10 12.38
N ASN A 17 12.65 10.55 13.37
CA ASN A 17 11.83 11.32 14.29
C ASN A 17 12.47 11.33 15.68
N GLU A 18 12.62 12.51 16.26
CA GLU A 18 13.13 12.70 17.61
C GLU A 18 11.94 12.74 18.56
N ILE A 19 11.84 11.75 19.45
CA ILE A 19 10.82 11.72 20.49
C ILE A 19 11.30 12.63 21.60
N PRO A 20 10.57 13.72 21.92
CA PRO A 20 10.91 14.57 23.03
C PRO A 20 10.99 13.73 24.31
N GLY A 21 12.11 13.85 25.02
CA GLY A 21 12.22 13.28 26.35
C GLY A 21 11.39 14.08 27.35
N GLU A 22 10.99 13.44 28.44
CA GLU A 22 10.65 14.15 29.67
C GLU A 22 11.90 14.92 30.17
N PRO A 23 11.74 15.97 30.99
CA PRO A 23 12.88 16.62 31.63
C PRO A 23 13.84 15.58 32.24
N ASP A 24 15.13 15.71 31.98
CA ASP A 24 16.21 14.81 32.43
C ASP A 24 16.30 13.41 31.79
N THR A 25 15.59 13.14 30.68
CA THR A 25 15.73 11.88 29.93
C THR A 25 16.48 12.02 28.61
N ILE A 26 17.20 10.97 28.21
CA ILE A 26 17.86 10.88 26.91
C ILE A 26 16.79 10.85 25.82
N ARG A 27 16.87 11.81 24.88
CA ARG A 27 15.99 11.86 23.71
C ARG A 27 16.13 10.59 22.88
N LYS A 28 15.00 9.99 22.54
CA LYS A 28 14.97 8.75 21.74
C LYS A 28 14.76 9.10 20.27
N LYS A 29 15.49 8.42 19.40
CA LYS A 29 15.32 8.51 17.95
C LYS A 29 14.51 7.30 17.47
N LYS A 30 13.42 7.54 16.74
CA LYS A 30 12.61 6.51 16.07
C LYS A 30 12.74 6.72 14.57
N ILE A 31 13.21 5.71 13.85
CA ILE A 31 13.26 5.75 12.38
C ILE A 31 11.93 5.22 11.85
N TRP A 32 11.23 6.05 11.07
CA TRP A 32 10.05 5.64 10.32
C TRP A 32 10.49 5.21 8.93
N THR A 33 10.43 3.91 8.70
CA THR A 33 10.73 3.31 7.40
C THR A 33 9.71 3.76 6.35
N LYS A 34 10.19 4.10 5.16
CA LYS A 34 9.34 4.46 4.01
C LYS A 34 8.26 3.41 3.75
N ASN A 35 7.09 3.85 3.29
CA ASN A 35 5.98 2.98 2.88
C ASN A 35 5.50 1.99 3.98
N VAL A 36 5.77 2.22 5.26
CA VAL A 36 5.25 1.39 6.37
C VAL A 36 4.16 2.15 7.11
N MET A 37 3.07 1.45 7.45
CA MET A 37 1.97 1.99 8.23
C MET A 37 2.27 1.85 9.73
N PHE A 38 2.83 2.90 10.33
CA PHE A 38 3.03 3.02 11.78
C PHE A 38 1.73 3.44 12.49
N PRO A 39 1.58 3.24 13.81
CA PRO A 39 0.41 3.69 14.55
C PRO A 39 0.11 5.17 14.34
N GLU A 40 1.15 6.01 14.36
CA GLU A 40 1.06 7.45 14.14
C GLU A 40 0.57 7.78 12.72
N THR A 41 1.05 7.03 11.72
CA THR A 41 0.61 7.16 10.33
C THR A 41 -0.85 6.74 10.16
N ALA A 42 -1.23 5.58 10.70
CA ALA A 42 -2.59 5.07 10.62
C ALA A 42 -3.58 6.02 11.30
N LYS A 43 -3.24 6.54 12.49
CA LYS A 43 -4.03 7.54 13.19
C LYS A 43 -4.19 8.82 12.37
N LYS A 44 -3.08 9.36 11.83
CA LYS A 44 -3.11 10.58 11.00
C LYS A 44 -4.00 10.40 9.77
N ILE A 45 -3.94 9.26 9.10
CA ILE A 45 -4.80 8.95 7.94
C ILE A 45 -6.26 8.86 8.38
N SER A 46 -6.55 8.11 9.44
CA SER A 46 -7.89 7.99 10.03
C SER A 46 -8.51 9.36 10.33
N ASP A 47 -7.78 10.21 11.05
CA ASP A 47 -8.27 11.54 11.45
C ASP A 47 -8.46 12.45 10.23
N SER A 48 -7.55 12.38 9.25
CA SER A 48 -7.64 13.16 8.01
C SER A 48 -8.87 12.77 7.18
N ILE A 49 -9.10 11.47 6.98
CA ILE A 49 -10.27 10.95 6.26
C ILE A 49 -11.57 11.37 6.97
N MET A 50 -11.60 11.29 8.31
CA MET A 50 -12.75 11.75 9.09
C MET A 50 -13.02 13.23 8.87
N ASN A 51 -11.98 14.07 8.88
CA ASN A 51 -12.13 15.51 8.68
C ASN A 51 -12.58 15.85 7.25
N PHE A 52 -11.99 15.22 6.23
CA PHE A 52 -12.46 15.37 4.84
C PHE A 52 -13.92 14.96 4.69
N GLY A 53 -14.36 13.90 5.38
CA GLY A 53 -15.76 13.48 5.41
C GLY A 53 -16.69 14.53 6.04
N LYS A 54 -16.28 15.17 7.14
CA LYS A 54 -17.04 16.27 7.77
C LYS A 54 -17.14 17.49 6.87
N GLU A 55 -16.07 17.80 6.15
CA GLU A 55 -16.01 18.90 5.18
C GLU A 55 -16.64 18.55 3.83
N CYS A 56 -17.19 17.33 3.68
CA CYS A 56 -17.80 16.83 2.44
C CYS A 56 -16.86 16.91 1.22
N LEU A 57 -15.56 16.72 1.44
CA LEU A 57 -14.56 16.71 0.37
C LEU A 57 -14.46 15.32 -0.27
N ASP A 58 -14.32 15.29 -1.60
CA ASP A 58 -13.84 14.10 -2.31
C ASP A 58 -12.36 13.86 -1.97
N ILE A 59 -11.92 12.61 -2.01
CA ILE A 59 -10.61 12.20 -1.50
C ILE A 59 -9.79 11.56 -2.62
N LEU A 60 -8.53 12.00 -2.74
CA LEU A 60 -7.47 11.32 -3.51
C LEU A 60 -6.45 10.69 -2.55
N LEU A 61 -6.32 9.36 -2.62
CA LEU A 61 -5.35 8.58 -1.85
C LEU A 61 -4.24 8.09 -2.79
N LEU A 62 -3.05 8.65 -2.67
CA LEU A 62 -1.84 8.15 -3.35
C LEU A 62 -1.22 7.04 -2.50
N ALA A 63 -1.64 5.80 -2.77
CA ALA A 63 -1.37 4.65 -1.92
C ALA A 63 -0.06 3.95 -2.31
N ASN A 64 0.87 3.86 -1.35
CA ASN A 64 2.13 3.12 -1.48
C ASN A 64 2.61 2.70 -0.09
N TRP A 65 1.96 1.68 0.48
CA TRP A 65 2.32 1.11 1.78
C TRP A 65 2.47 -0.41 1.68
N LYS A 66 3.62 -0.93 2.10
CA LYS A 66 3.95 -2.35 1.99
C LYS A 66 3.53 -3.19 3.20
N GLY A 67 2.79 -2.61 4.15
CA GLY A 67 2.32 -3.31 5.33
C GLY A 67 2.19 -2.42 6.56
N PHE A 68 1.60 -3.00 7.60
CA PHE A 68 1.60 -2.42 8.95
C PHE A 68 2.89 -2.74 9.68
N SER A 69 3.31 -1.85 10.58
CA SER A 69 4.39 -2.16 11.50
C SER A 69 3.96 -3.27 12.46
N GLY A 70 4.63 -4.41 12.38
CA GLY A 70 4.39 -5.58 13.24
C GLY A 70 5.25 -5.62 14.50
N GLY A 71 5.99 -4.55 14.82
CA GLY A 71 6.81 -4.49 16.02
C GLY A 71 5.96 -4.49 17.29
N THR A 72 6.41 -5.17 18.35
CA THR A 72 5.67 -5.31 19.62
C THR A 72 5.18 -3.99 20.18
N THR A 73 6.04 -2.95 20.16
CA THR A 73 5.68 -1.60 20.62
C THR A 73 4.57 -0.97 19.78
N ASP A 74 4.62 -1.10 18.46
CA ASP A 74 3.61 -0.52 17.57
C ASP A 74 2.27 -1.28 17.66
N MET A 75 2.33 -2.59 17.90
CA MET A 75 1.16 -3.42 18.18
C MET A 75 0.48 -3.01 19.49
N LEU A 76 1.26 -2.76 20.56
CA LEU A 76 0.74 -2.23 21.83
C LEU A 76 0.21 -0.80 21.68
N ASN A 77 0.76 -0.02 20.76
CA ASN A 77 0.32 1.34 20.46
C ASN A 77 -0.87 1.39 19.49
N TYR A 78 -1.72 0.36 19.48
CA TYR A 78 -3.03 0.36 18.83
C TYR A 78 -3.00 0.55 17.31
N VAL A 79 -1.92 0.13 16.63
CA VAL A 79 -1.82 0.24 15.15
C VAL A 79 -3.00 -0.43 14.42
N LEU A 80 -3.46 -1.58 14.93
CA LEU A 80 -4.60 -2.31 14.35
C LEU A 80 -5.94 -1.61 14.60
N ASP A 81 -6.10 -0.94 15.74
CA ASP A 81 -7.32 -0.20 16.03
C ASP A 81 -7.44 1.04 15.12
N PHE A 82 -6.32 1.74 14.90
CA PHE A 82 -6.29 2.84 13.93
C PHE A 82 -6.56 2.36 12.50
N GLY A 83 -5.99 1.22 12.09
CA GLY A 83 -6.30 0.59 10.80
C GLY A 83 -7.78 0.23 10.66
N SER A 84 -8.37 -0.35 11.70
CA SER A 84 -9.80 -0.68 11.76
C SER A 84 -10.68 0.57 11.71
N ASN A 85 -10.21 1.66 12.31
CA ASN A 85 -10.91 2.94 12.28
C ASN A 85 -11.01 3.52 10.86
N ILE A 86 -9.95 3.38 10.05
CA ILE A 86 -9.96 3.78 8.64
C ILE A 86 -11.09 3.06 7.89
N ILE A 87 -11.18 1.73 8.04
CA ILE A 87 -12.25 0.91 7.43
C ILE A 87 -13.64 1.40 7.87
N ARG A 88 -13.81 1.65 9.17
CA ARG A 88 -15.07 2.11 9.75
C ARG A 88 -15.51 3.47 9.20
N ILE A 89 -14.58 4.37 8.95
CA ILE A 89 -14.86 5.70 8.38
C ILE A 89 -15.18 5.54 6.89
N LEU A 90 -14.29 4.91 6.12
CA LEU A 90 -14.43 4.75 4.67
C LEU A 90 -15.75 4.04 4.29
N SER A 91 -16.17 3.01 5.04
CA SER A 91 -17.43 2.30 4.79
C SER A 91 -18.70 3.16 4.91
N LYS A 92 -18.62 4.33 5.56
CA LYS A 92 -19.77 5.23 5.78
C LYS A 92 -19.70 6.54 4.99
N LEU A 93 -18.58 6.82 4.32
CA LEU A 93 -18.42 8.07 3.59
C LEU A 93 -19.32 8.14 2.35
N LYS A 94 -19.90 9.32 2.14
CA LYS A 94 -20.70 9.62 0.95
C LYS A 94 -19.89 10.29 -0.17
N SER A 95 -18.73 10.85 0.16
CA SER A 95 -17.82 11.47 -0.80
C SER A 95 -17.22 10.43 -1.74
N LYS A 96 -16.84 10.85 -2.95
CA LYS A 96 -16.10 10.00 -3.88
C LYS A 96 -14.66 9.85 -3.42
N ILE A 97 -14.13 8.64 -3.51
CA ILE A 97 -12.77 8.32 -3.08
C ILE A 97 -12.04 7.66 -4.24
N LEU A 98 -10.95 8.26 -4.68
CA LEU A 98 -10.03 7.65 -5.64
C LEU A 98 -8.77 7.20 -4.92
N VAL A 99 -8.56 5.89 -4.87
CA VAL A 99 -7.27 5.29 -4.52
C VAL A 99 -6.47 5.15 -5.80
N TYR A 100 -5.34 5.84 -5.88
CA TYR A 100 -4.42 5.72 -6.98
C TYR A 100 -3.09 5.14 -6.50
N LEU A 101 -2.64 4.06 -7.15
CA LEU A 101 -1.33 3.48 -6.93
C LEU A 101 -0.34 4.08 -7.95
N PRO A 102 0.59 4.96 -7.53
CA PRO A 102 1.55 5.61 -8.42
C PRO A 102 2.62 4.64 -8.98
N PRO A 103 3.46 5.05 -9.94
CA PRO A 103 4.52 4.20 -10.47
C PRO A 103 5.41 3.62 -9.37
N ASN A 104 5.73 2.33 -9.45
CA ASN A 104 6.51 1.59 -8.46
C ASN A 104 5.91 1.60 -7.05
N ALA A 105 4.61 1.90 -6.93
CA ALA A 105 3.92 1.74 -5.66
C ALA A 105 3.76 0.25 -5.34
N GLU A 106 3.92 -0.04 -4.06
CA GLU A 106 3.67 -1.35 -3.49
C GLU A 106 2.54 -1.23 -2.48
N LEU A 107 1.51 -2.08 -2.64
CA LEU A 107 0.42 -2.17 -1.68
C LEU A 107 0.26 -3.64 -1.26
N ARG A 108 0.47 -3.94 0.03
CA ARG A 108 0.58 -5.34 0.49
C ARG A 108 -0.30 -5.65 1.68
N GLY A 109 -0.80 -6.89 1.71
CA GLY A 109 -1.44 -7.50 2.89
C GLY A 109 -2.52 -6.61 3.50
N GLY A 110 -2.40 -6.32 4.80
CA GLY A 110 -3.40 -5.53 5.52
C GLY A 110 -3.61 -4.10 4.99
N THR A 111 -2.60 -3.51 4.34
CA THR A 111 -2.75 -2.15 3.80
C THR A 111 -3.65 -2.09 2.57
N TRP A 112 -3.73 -3.18 1.80
CA TRP A 112 -4.75 -3.32 0.75
C TRP A 112 -6.14 -3.33 1.37
N VAL A 113 -6.33 -4.15 2.42
CA VAL A 113 -7.62 -4.39 3.06
C VAL A 113 -8.28 -3.09 3.53
N ILE A 114 -7.50 -2.16 4.09
CA ILE A 114 -8.05 -0.89 4.59
C ILE A 114 -8.50 0.10 3.49
N PHE A 115 -8.12 -0.12 2.23
CA PHE A 115 -8.47 0.73 1.09
C PHE A 115 -9.27 0.00 0.00
N ASP A 116 -9.73 -1.22 0.27
CA ASP A 116 -10.43 -2.05 -0.71
C ASP A 116 -11.76 -1.40 -1.17
N LYS A 117 -12.04 -1.46 -2.47
CA LYS A 117 -13.28 -0.92 -3.04
C LYS A 117 -14.54 -1.63 -2.55
N LYS A 118 -14.42 -2.85 -2.02
CA LYS A 118 -15.52 -3.60 -1.39
C LYS A 118 -16.02 -2.94 -0.10
N LEU A 119 -15.25 -2.05 0.51
CA LEU A 119 -15.67 -1.35 1.72
C LEU A 119 -16.80 -0.35 1.46
N ASN A 120 -16.82 0.27 0.27
CA ASN A 120 -17.78 1.31 -0.10
C ASN A 120 -17.82 1.47 -1.63
N ALA A 121 -19.01 1.46 -2.22
CA ALA A 121 -19.20 1.64 -3.67
C ALA A 121 -18.68 2.98 -4.23
N ASN A 122 -18.44 3.98 -3.37
CA ASN A 122 -17.85 5.27 -3.74
C ASN A 122 -16.32 5.24 -3.88
N ILE A 123 -15.68 4.12 -3.53
CA ILE A 123 -14.24 3.91 -3.69
C ILE A 123 -13.97 3.35 -5.08
N ARG A 124 -13.13 4.05 -5.83
CA ARG A 124 -12.51 3.54 -7.06
C ARG A 124 -11.03 3.36 -6.85
N ILE A 125 -10.47 2.30 -7.41
CA ILE A 125 -9.04 1.99 -7.35
C ILE A 125 -8.48 1.99 -8.77
N CYS A 126 -7.48 2.83 -9.00
CA CYS A 126 -6.71 2.86 -10.24
C CYS A 126 -5.23 2.67 -9.95
N ALA A 127 -4.52 2.08 -10.89
CA ALA A 127 -3.10 1.80 -10.68
C ALA A 127 -2.28 2.11 -11.93
N HIS A 128 -1.06 2.55 -11.71
CA HIS A 128 -0.07 2.64 -12.77
C HIS A 128 0.35 1.23 -13.22
N PRO A 129 0.65 0.97 -14.51
CA PRO A 129 1.08 -0.34 -15.00
C PRO A 129 2.36 -0.91 -14.38
N LYS A 130 3.09 -0.10 -13.61
CA LYS A 130 4.34 -0.48 -12.91
C LYS A 130 4.11 -0.65 -11.41
N THR A 131 2.88 -0.95 -10.99
CA THR A 131 2.56 -1.17 -9.57
C THR A 131 2.62 -2.65 -9.25
N GLU A 132 2.91 -2.93 -8.00
CA GLU A 132 2.94 -4.29 -7.49
C GLU A 132 2.00 -4.39 -6.29
N VAL A 133 1.06 -5.32 -6.36
CA VAL A 133 0.08 -5.55 -5.30
C VAL A 133 -0.01 -7.02 -5.01
N GLY A 134 0.17 -7.38 -3.74
CA GLY A 134 0.25 -8.78 -3.33
C GLY A 134 -0.09 -8.96 -1.86
N ILE A 135 -0.14 -10.22 -1.42
CA ILE A 135 -0.38 -10.52 0.00
C ILE A 135 0.91 -10.29 0.81
N LEU A 136 2.04 -10.76 0.27
CA LEU A 136 3.37 -10.67 0.87
C LEU A 136 4.36 -10.13 -0.15
N GLU A 137 5.52 -9.66 0.32
CA GLU A 137 6.65 -9.35 -0.57
C GLU A 137 7.11 -10.64 -1.29
N PRO A 138 7.57 -10.57 -2.56
CA PRO A 138 7.95 -11.73 -3.35
C PRO A 138 8.93 -12.68 -2.67
N ASP A 139 9.94 -12.12 -1.98
CA ASP A 139 10.95 -12.92 -1.27
C ASP A 139 10.32 -13.73 -0.13
N GLY A 140 9.45 -13.10 0.67
CA GLY A 140 8.72 -13.76 1.75
C GLY A 140 7.75 -14.82 1.24
N LEU A 141 7.06 -14.56 0.12
CA LEU A 141 6.17 -15.54 -0.50
C LEU A 141 6.96 -16.74 -1.04
N SER A 142 8.08 -16.47 -1.71
CA SER A 142 8.92 -17.51 -2.31
C SER A 142 9.45 -18.48 -1.26
N ALA A 143 9.85 -17.99 -0.08
CA ALA A 143 10.36 -18.81 1.02
C ALA A 143 9.29 -19.80 1.56
N ILE A 144 8.01 -19.45 1.43
CA ILE A 144 6.90 -20.27 1.93
C ILE A 144 6.36 -21.21 0.84
N LYS A 145 6.23 -20.71 -0.39
CA LYS A 145 5.44 -21.35 -1.45
C LYS A 145 6.23 -21.94 -2.60
N PHE A 146 7.48 -21.51 -2.81
CA PHE A 146 8.32 -22.02 -3.88
C PHE A 146 9.63 -22.52 -3.27
N LYS A 147 9.62 -23.76 -2.79
CA LYS A 147 10.74 -24.29 -2.00
C LYS A 147 11.98 -24.52 -2.87
N GLU A 148 13.15 -24.56 -2.24
CA GLU A 148 14.43 -24.73 -2.95
C GLU A 148 14.44 -25.96 -3.86
N GLU A 149 13.94 -27.10 -3.40
CA GLU A 149 13.83 -28.34 -4.18
C GLU A 149 13.06 -28.16 -5.50
N GLU A 150 12.01 -27.34 -5.50
CA GLU A 150 11.20 -27.05 -6.69
C GLU A 150 11.95 -26.10 -7.63
N ARG A 151 12.67 -25.12 -7.07
CA ARG A 151 13.49 -24.18 -7.83
C ARG A 151 14.65 -24.89 -8.53
N ILE A 152 15.29 -25.85 -7.87
CA ILE A 152 16.35 -26.69 -8.44
C ILE A 152 15.83 -27.41 -9.68
N LYS A 153 14.68 -28.09 -9.58
CA LYS A 153 14.06 -28.80 -10.72
C LYS A 153 13.78 -27.87 -11.91
N VAL A 154 13.38 -26.62 -11.64
CA VAL A 154 13.13 -25.63 -12.70
C VAL A 154 14.43 -25.16 -13.35
N LEU A 155 15.48 -24.90 -12.59
CA LEU A 155 16.79 -24.50 -13.13
C LEU A 155 17.43 -25.63 -13.94
N GLU A 156 17.39 -26.86 -13.42
CA GLU A 156 17.83 -28.08 -14.12
C GLU A 156 17.13 -28.23 -15.47
N ARG A 157 15.79 -28.16 -15.49
CA ARG A 157 15.01 -28.27 -16.72
C ARG A 157 15.31 -27.15 -17.72
N SER A 158 15.72 -25.98 -17.22
CA SER A 158 16.03 -24.81 -18.06
C SER A 158 17.49 -24.78 -18.52
N GLY A 159 18.32 -25.74 -18.09
CA GLY A 159 19.76 -25.76 -18.39
C GLY A 159 20.54 -24.60 -17.75
N MET A 160 19.98 -23.97 -16.72
CA MET A 160 20.63 -22.87 -16.00
C MET A 160 21.50 -23.40 -14.87
N GLU A 161 22.58 -22.69 -14.57
CA GLU A 161 23.46 -23.03 -13.44
C GLU A 161 22.69 -22.96 -12.12
N ILE A 162 22.82 -24.03 -11.32
CA ILE A 162 22.21 -24.13 -10.00
C ILE A 162 23.18 -23.48 -9.00
N ASN A 163 22.89 -22.24 -8.64
CA ASN A 163 23.60 -21.51 -7.60
C ASN A 163 22.60 -20.70 -6.76
N VAL A 164 23.03 -20.26 -5.57
CA VAL A 164 22.16 -19.57 -4.60
C VAL A 164 21.56 -18.28 -5.20
N GLU A 165 22.33 -17.57 -6.02
CA GLU A 165 21.85 -16.34 -6.68
C GLU A 165 20.70 -16.63 -7.64
N ASN A 166 20.87 -17.61 -8.53
CA ASN A 166 19.85 -18.01 -9.51
C ASN A 166 18.61 -18.59 -8.83
N LEU A 167 18.77 -19.39 -7.77
CA LEU A 167 17.65 -19.91 -6.99
C LEU A 167 16.83 -18.78 -6.34
N ASN A 168 17.50 -17.80 -5.74
CA ASN A 168 16.82 -16.66 -5.12
C ASN A 168 16.17 -15.76 -6.16
N LYS A 169 16.87 -15.46 -7.26
CA LYS A 169 16.34 -14.65 -8.36
C LYS A 169 15.14 -15.30 -9.03
N LEU A 170 15.18 -16.62 -9.25
CA LEU A 170 14.04 -17.37 -9.79
C LEU A 170 12.84 -17.29 -8.84
N GLY A 171 13.04 -17.52 -7.54
CA GLY A 171 11.99 -17.42 -6.53
C GLY A 171 11.34 -16.04 -6.49
N HIS A 172 12.17 -14.99 -6.43
CA HIS A 172 11.73 -13.60 -6.44
C HIS A 172 10.93 -13.25 -7.70
N LEU A 173 11.50 -13.50 -8.89
CA LEU A 173 10.87 -13.15 -10.17
C LEU A 173 9.56 -13.90 -10.37
N PHE A 174 9.53 -15.19 -10.05
CA PHE A 174 8.31 -15.99 -10.16
C PHE A 174 7.19 -15.41 -9.29
N CYS A 175 7.45 -15.15 -8.00
CA CYS A 175 6.46 -14.56 -7.11
C CYS A 175 6.06 -13.14 -7.52
N LYS A 176 7.02 -12.32 -7.98
CA LYS A 176 6.78 -10.95 -8.43
C LYS A 176 5.81 -10.88 -9.63
N LEU A 177 5.84 -11.86 -10.54
CA LEU A 177 4.89 -11.91 -11.67
C LEU A 177 3.42 -12.02 -11.21
N HIS A 178 3.17 -12.63 -10.03
CA HIS A 178 1.84 -12.73 -9.45
C HIS A 178 1.34 -11.42 -8.80
N ASP A 179 2.20 -10.43 -8.65
CA ASP A 179 1.86 -9.13 -8.07
C ASP A 179 1.60 -8.07 -9.15
N SER A 180 1.68 -8.45 -10.43
CA SER A 180 1.52 -7.58 -11.58
C SER A 180 0.15 -6.90 -11.63
N THR A 181 0.14 -5.66 -12.15
CA THR A 181 -1.08 -4.86 -12.24
C THR A 181 -2.08 -5.49 -13.24
N GLU A 182 -1.59 -6.18 -14.27
CA GLU A 182 -2.38 -6.95 -15.24
C GLU A 182 -3.25 -8.00 -14.56
N ARG A 183 -2.68 -8.74 -13.60
CA ARG A 183 -3.45 -9.72 -12.83
C ARG A 183 -4.55 -9.04 -12.01
N LEU A 184 -4.31 -7.85 -11.47
CA LEU A 184 -5.32 -7.12 -10.69
C LEU A 184 -6.54 -6.77 -11.54
N ILE A 185 -6.33 -6.29 -12.77
CA ILE A 185 -7.44 -5.97 -13.68
C ILE A 185 -8.17 -7.23 -14.12
N GLN A 186 -7.45 -8.29 -14.51
CA GLN A 186 -8.06 -9.55 -14.93
C GLN A 186 -8.96 -10.16 -13.85
N ASN A 187 -8.61 -9.97 -12.58
CA ASN A 187 -9.38 -10.45 -11.44
C ASN A 187 -10.38 -9.42 -10.89
N ASN A 188 -10.60 -8.30 -11.58
CA ASN A 188 -11.50 -7.22 -11.17
C ASN A 188 -11.20 -6.65 -9.76
N ILE A 189 -9.92 -6.64 -9.40
CA ILE A 189 -9.43 -6.13 -8.10
C ILE A 189 -9.33 -4.61 -8.13
N ILE A 190 -8.79 -4.04 -9.22
CA ILE A 190 -8.80 -2.60 -9.51
C ILE A 190 -9.76 -2.29 -10.65
N ASP A 191 -10.09 -1.00 -10.85
CA ASP A 191 -11.03 -0.57 -11.88
C ASP A 191 -10.36 -0.25 -13.21
N GLU A 192 -9.17 0.38 -13.20
CA GLU A 192 -8.51 0.81 -14.45
C GLU A 192 -7.00 1.03 -14.33
N PHE A 193 -6.30 0.90 -15.45
CA PHE A 193 -4.93 1.39 -15.62
C PHE A 193 -4.95 2.89 -15.90
N VAL A 194 -4.23 3.65 -15.09
CA VAL A 194 -4.10 5.09 -15.31
C VAL A 194 -2.62 5.45 -15.22
N SER A 195 -2.06 5.97 -16.32
CA SER A 195 -0.72 6.56 -16.30
C SER A 195 -0.74 7.91 -15.57
N VAL A 196 0.42 8.36 -15.08
CA VAL A 196 0.51 9.63 -14.34
C VAL A 196 0.04 10.82 -15.18
N ASP A 197 0.39 10.83 -16.47
CA ASP A 197 0.01 11.90 -17.40
C ASP A 197 -1.51 11.99 -17.59
N MET A 198 -2.21 10.87 -17.49
CA MET A 198 -3.67 10.78 -17.65
C MET A 198 -4.43 10.96 -16.33
N LEU A 199 -3.77 10.84 -15.19
CA LEU A 199 -4.41 10.87 -13.86
C LEU A 199 -5.23 12.15 -13.64
N ARG A 200 -4.70 13.30 -14.04
CA ARG A 200 -5.41 14.58 -13.88
C ARG A 200 -6.72 14.60 -14.67
N LYS A 201 -6.68 14.14 -15.92
CA LYS A 201 -7.88 14.05 -16.77
C LYS A 201 -8.89 13.08 -16.17
N TYR A 202 -8.42 11.91 -15.75
CA TYR A 202 -9.23 10.87 -15.12
C TYR A 202 -9.94 11.37 -13.85
N LEU A 203 -9.21 12.07 -12.96
CA LEU A 203 -9.75 12.70 -11.77
C LEU A 203 -10.90 13.66 -12.10
N ILE A 204 -10.69 14.55 -13.09
CA ILE A 204 -11.71 15.51 -13.51
C ILE A 204 -12.96 14.79 -14.01
N GLU A 205 -12.79 13.75 -14.82
CA GLU A 205 -13.90 13.05 -15.46
C GLU A 205 -14.71 12.13 -14.53
N ASN A 206 -14.04 11.49 -13.57
CA ASN A 206 -14.65 10.42 -12.77
C ASN A 206 -14.94 10.80 -11.32
N VAL A 207 -14.18 11.75 -10.76
CA VAL A 207 -14.28 12.14 -9.35
C VAL A 207 -14.85 13.54 -9.22
N LEU A 208 -14.34 14.49 -10.01
CA LEU A 208 -14.65 15.90 -9.78
C LEU A 208 -15.94 16.38 -10.47
N LYS A 209 -16.39 15.71 -11.54
CA LYS A 209 -17.74 15.89 -12.13
C LYS A 209 -18.82 15.36 -11.20
#